data_AF-A0A432QTL7-F1
#
_entry.id   AF-A0A432QTL7-F1
#
_cell.length_a   1.000
_cell.length_b   1.000
_cell.length_c   1.000
_cell.angle_alpha   90.00
_cell.angle_beta   90.00
_cell.angle_gamma   90.00
#
_symmetry.space_group_name_H-M   'P 1'
#
loop_
_entity.id
_entity.type
_entity.pdbx_description
1 polymer ?
#
loop_
_entity_poly.entity_id
_entity_poly.type
_entity_poly.pdbx_seq_one_letter_code
_entity_poly.pdbx_strand_id
1 'polypeptide(L)'
;MKANALRGPLVKSAIVIFIISMLAYFTSTSPEGSVWGSMGTLVVTILQAVQWAIGMVIALTVSLAVMIGIFLAAVALVNPASSSRMFEGLRQTLSSWFAPVMGALKSDKDAHFTESIGNLATDIKKEISADVQRAQAALGKTLADVEGKISNVSSKINTLEKTAEALAPVEQVEALAEDIKGAGEAITEVKSTAESLKGRVDQAEKQVKEVSGEALLGDLPSRIEALEQQKIPEPVPAVDTAPLEKEISTLKNELASMKKQVAEALSAAEKAASKADAAVAVPARKEKKAAPKVAAKATPKVAAKTVVKGAASAAEHRIFSYFSSDADKKKVADLVQSTLKKDMSYKQVMDLVAQKLGGKKGEIITSHPSLSKDYIRQCRRNS
;
A
#
# COMPACT_ATOMS: atom_id res chain seq x y z
N MET A 1 25.16 61.52 6.34
CA MET A 1 25.18 60.53 5.23
C MET A 1 24.65 59.20 5.77
N LYS A 2 23.60 58.62 5.19
CA LYS A 2 22.88 57.44 5.73
C LYS A 2 23.66 56.15 5.44
N ALA A 3 24.42 55.67 6.42
CA ALA A 3 25.26 54.46 6.32
C ALA A 3 24.49 53.13 6.12
N ASN A 4 23.15 53.14 6.14
CA ASN A 4 22.33 51.93 6.00
C ASN A 4 21.67 51.75 4.62
N ALA A 5 21.87 52.69 3.68
CA ALA A 5 21.25 52.61 2.36
C ALA A 5 21.73 51.43 1.50
N LEU A 6 22.94 50.92 1.78
CA LEU A 6 23.56 49.82 1.01
C LEU A 6 23.31 48.42 1.59
N ARG A 7 22.84 48.30 2.85
CA ARG A 7 22.61 46.97 3.48
C ARG A 7 21.39 46.26 2.93
N GLY A 8 20.34 47.00 2.58
CA GLY A 8 19.10 46.45 2.02
C GLY A 8 19.31 45.70 0.69
N PRO A 9 19.97 46.31 -0.31
CA PRO A 9 20.27 45.63 -1.58
C PRO A 9 21.16 44.40 -1.42
N LEU A 10 22.13 44.47 -0.50
CA LEU A 10 23.12 43.40 -0.30
C LEU A 10 22.51 42.13 0.32
N VAL A 11 21.58 42.28 1.26
CA VAL A 11 20.84 41.14 1.83
C VAL A 11 19.91 40.53 0.79
N LYS A 12 19.27 41.36 -0.04
CA LYS A 12 18.38 40.86 -1.12
C LYS A 12 19.15 40.09 -2.19
N SER A 13 20.33 40.56 -2.59
CA SER A 13 21.16 39.84 -3.57
C SER A 13 21.71 38.52 -3.01
N ALA A 14 22.10 38.48 -1.73
CA ALA A 14 22.55 37.25 -1.08
C ALA A 14 21.45 36.17 -1.06
N ILE A 15 20.20 36.54 -0.79
CA ILE A 15 19.05 35.62 -0.83
C ILE A 15 18.82 35.07 -2.23
N VAL A 16 18.90 35.92 -3.27
CA VAL A 16 18.73 35.49 -4.66
C VAL A 16 19.84 34.53 -5.09
N ILE A 17 21.10 34.83 -4.76
CA ILE A 17 22.25 33.95 -5.05
C ILE A 17 22.11 32.62 -4.33
N PHE A 18 21.63 32.63 -3.08
CA PHE A 18 21.38 31.41 -2.32
C PHE A 18 20.30 30.54 -2.97
N ILE A 19 19.18 31.14 -3.40
CA ILE A 19 18.11 30.42 -4.11
C ILE A 19 18.64 29.81 -5.42
N ILE A 20 19.42 30.55 -6.21
CA ILE A 20 19.97 30.07 -7.48
C ILE A 20 21.00 28.96 -7.27
N SER A 21 21.90 29.10 -6.28
CA SER A 21 22.87 28.03 -5.94
C SER A 21 22.17 26.78 -5.44
N MET A 22 21.12 26.94 -4.63
CA MET A 22 20.32 25.83 -4.14
C MET A 22 19.61 25.13 -5.30
N LEU A 23 19.03 25.89 -6.24
CA LEU A 23 18.41 25.35 -7.45
C LEU A 23 19.41 24.53 -8.29
N ALA A 24 20.62 25.08 -8.54
CA ALA A 24 21.68 24.43 -9.30
C ALA A 24 22.24 23.16 -8.62
N TYR A 25 22.31 23.17 -7.29
CA TYR A 25 22.68 22.00 -6.51
C TYR A 25 21.63 20.88 -6.64
N PHE A 26 20.34 21.23 -6.64
CA PHE A 26 19.27 20.24 -6.82
C PHE A 26 19.18 19.69 -8.24
N THR A 27 19.46 20.48 -9.28
CA THR A 27 19.53 19.97 -10.65
C THR A 27 20.73 19.05 -10.88
N SER A 28 21.84 19.27 -10.20
CA SER A 28 23.07 18.47 -10.38
C SER A 28 23.10 17.18 -9.57
N THR A 29 22.34 17.10 -8.48
CA THR A 29 22.35 15.93 -7.57
C THR A 29 21.19 14.95 -7.78
N SER A 30 20.26 15.24 -8.70
CA SER A 30 19.14 14.34 -9.00
C SER A 30 19.53 13.28 -10.06
N PRO A 31 19.61 12.00 -9.71
CA PRO A 31 20.00 10.92 -10.63
C PRO A 31 18.90 10.56 -11.65
N GLU A 32 17.69 11.11 -11.52
CA GLU A 32 16.54 10.69 -12.33
C GLU A 32 16.19 11.64 -13.49
N GLY A 33 16.90 12.76 -13.66
CA GLY A 33 16.71 13.69 -14.78
C GLY A 33 15.33 14.37 -14.88
N SER A 34 14.36 13.99 -14.05
CA SER A 34 13.01 14.54 -14.04
C SER A 34 12.92 15.73 -13.07
N VAL A 35 12.89 16.93 -13.65
CA VAL A 35 12.78 18.21 -12.94
C VAL A 35 11.52 18.26 -12.05
N TRP A 36 10.44 17.57 -12.45
CA TRP A 36 9.18 17.55 -11.71
C TRP A 36 9.22 16.66 -10.46
N GLY A 37 9.90 15.51 -10.52
CA GLY A 37 10.13 14.66 -9.35
C GLY A 37 11.04 15.35 -8.32
N SER A 38 12.06 16.06 -8.81
CA SER A 38 12.94 16.87 -7.97
C SER A 38 12.21 18.05 -7.32
N MET A 39 11.32 18.73 -8.04
CA MET A 39 10.56 19.85 -7.47
C MET A 39 9.59 19.39 -6.36
N GLY A 40 8.94 18.24 -6.54
CA GLY A 40 8.04 17.67 -5.52
C GLY A 40 8.76 17.27 -4.24
N THR A 41 9.89 16.56 -4.38
CA THR A 41 10.73 16.16 -3.23
C THR A 41 11.34 17.36 -2.52
N LEU A 42 11.71 18.43 -3.25
CA LEU A 42 12.19 19.69 -2.70
C LEU A 42 11.14 20.38 -1.83
N VAL A 43 9.90 20.52 -2.32
CA VAL A 43 8.82 21.15 -1.53
C VAL A 43 8.53 20.35 -0.27
N VAL A 44 8.51 19.01 -0.37
CA VAL A 44 8.29 18.14 0.80
C VAL A 44 9.44 18.25 1.79
N THR A 45 10.70 18.27 1.33
CA THR A 45 11.87 18.45 2.23
C THR A 45 11.89 19.82 2.88
N ILE A 46 11.51 20.89 2.17
CA ILE A 46 11.39 22.22 2.75
C ILE A 46 10.28 22.24 3.80
N LEU A 47 9.09 21.71 3.50
CA LEU A 47 7.99 21.65 4.46
C LEU A 47 8.35 20.82 5.69
N GLN A 48 9.05 19.70 5.49
CA GLN A 48 9.54 18.85 6.58
C GLN A 48 10.64 19.55 7.40
N ALA A 49 11.53 20.31 6.76
CA ALA A 49 12.53 21.10 7.45
C ALA A 49 11.89 22.23 8.27
N VAL A 50 10.86 22.90 7.73
CA VAL A 50 10.08 23.90 8.46
C VAL A 50 9.36 23.25 9.65
N GLN A 51 8.73 22.10 9.47
CA GLN A 51 8.09 21.37 10.56
C GLN A 51 9.09 20.95 11.64
N TRP A 52 10.27 20.49 11.24
CA TRP A 52 11.35 20.16 12.16
C TRP A 52 11.85 21.39 12.92
N ALA A 53 12.02 22.52 12.23
CA ALA A 53 12.42 23.78 12.85
C ALA A 53 11.39 24.27 13.88
N ILE A 54 10.09 24.21 13.55
CA ILE A 54 9.00 24.52 14.48
C ILE A 54 9.06 23.57 15.69
N GLY A 55 9.24 22.27 15.45
CA GLY A 55 9.40 21.27 16.51
C GLY A 55 10.58 21.56 17.43
N MET A 56 11.74 21.92 16.87
CA MET A 56 12.94 22.34 17.60
C MET A 56 12.68 23.59 18.45
N VAL A 57 12.02 24.60 17.90
CA VAL A 57 11.68 25.83 18.64
C VAL A 57 10.75 25.52 19.81
N ILE A 58 9.72 24.69 19.60
CA ILE A 58 8.80 24.26 20.68
C ILE A 58 9.56 23.46 21.73
N ALA A 59 10.37 22.47 21.32
CA ALA A 59 11.14 21.64 22.24
C ALA A 59 12.12 22.45 23.07
N LEU A 60 12.83 23.41 22.46
CA LEU A 60 13.72 24.35 23.16
C LEU A 60 12.95 25.23 24.13
N THR A 61 11.77 25.75 23.73
CA THR A 61 10.94 26.59 24.60
C THR A 61 10.46 25.81 25.83
N VAL A 62 10.01 24.56 25.65
CA VAL A 62 9.60 23.68 26.74
C VAL A 62 10.78 23.34 27.64
N SER A 63 11.94 23.01 27.07
CA SER A 63 13.17 22.72 27.82
C SER A 63 13.61 23.91 28.69
N LEU A 64 13.58 25.12 28.11
CA LEU A 64 13.90 26.35 28.83
C LEU A 64 12.90 26.61 29.97
N ALA A 65 11.60 26.41 29.73
CA ALA A 65 10.56 26.57 30.74
C ALA A 65 10.76 25.61 31.92
N VAL A 66 11.14 24.35 31.67
CA VAL A 66 11.45 23.37 32.71
C VAL A 66 12.67 23.80 33.53
N MET A 67 13.77 24.21 32.87
CA MET A 67 14.97 24.70 33.56
C MET A 67 14.68 25.92 34.45
N ILE A 68 13.92 26.88 33.94
CA ILE A 68 13.49 28.06 34.70
C ILE A 68 12.61 27.64 35.89
N GLY A 69 11.70 26.69 35.69
CA GLY A 69 10.83 26.19 36.75
C GLY A 69 11.62 25.53 37.89
N ILE A 70 12.59 24.68 37.56
CA ILE A 70 13.47 24.04 38.55
C ILE A 70 14.30 25.10 39.29
N PHE A 71 14.85 26.08 38.57
CA PHE A 71 15.61 27.17 39.16
C PHE A 71 14.76 27.99 40.15
N LEU A 72 13.56 28.39 39.76
CA LEU A 72 12.66 29.16 40.63
C LEU A 72 12.20 28.34 41.83
N ALA A 73 11.97 27.04 41.67
CA ALA A 73 11.65 26.14 42.78
C ALA A 73 12.82 26.06 43.79
N ALA A 74 14.06 25.94 43.30
CA ALA A 74 15.25 25.94 44.16
C ALA A 74 15.42 27.27 44.92
N VAL A 75 15.22 28.41 44.25
CA VAL A 75 15.28 29.74 44.89
C VAL A 75 14.15 29.90 45.91
N ALA A 76 12.94 29.42 45.61
CA ALA A 76 11.80 29.52 46.52
C ALA A 76 12.01 28.77 47.83
N LEU A 77 12.77 27.65 47.79
CA LEU A 77 13.14 26.90 49.00
C LEU A 77 14.11 27.66 49.91
N VAL A 78 15.00 28.48 49.34
CA VAL A 78 15.98 29.25 50.11
C VAL A 78 15.41 30.60 50.54
N ASN A 79 14.73 31.31 49.64
CA ASN A 79 14.13 32.60 49.89
C ASN A 79 12.90 32.86 48.98
N PRO A 80 11.67 32.63 49.48
CA PRO A 80 10.45 32.74 48.68
C PRO A 80 10.15 34.17 48.20
N ALA A 81 10.61 35.20 48.93
CA ALA A 81 10.45 36.59 48.52
C ALA A 81 11.39 36.96 47.36
N SER A 82 12.52 36.27 47.22
CA SER A 82 13.44 36.47 46.09
C SER A 82 12.90 35.80 44.81
N SER A 83 12.27 34.62 44.92
CA SER A 83 11.74 33.91 43.75
C SER A 83 10.58 34.65 43.07
N SER A 84 9.70 35.31 43.84
CA SER A 84 8.58 36.08 43.27
C SER A 84 9.08 37.30 42.48
N ARG A 85 10.06 38.04 43.02
CA ARG A 85 10.69 39.16 42.33
C ARG A 85 11.41 38.73 41.05
N MET A 86 12.10 37.59 41.07
CA MET A 86 12.76 37.04 39.88
C MET A 86 11.74 36.56 38.83
N PHE A 87 10.62 35.97 39.24
CA PHE A 87 9.56 35.54 38.33
C PHE A 87 8.85 36.74 37.67
N GLU A 88 8.55 37.80 38.43
CA GLU A 88 7.97 39.03 37.87
C GLU A 88 8.92 39.68 36.85
N GLY A 89 10.22 39.73 37.15
CA GLY A 89 11.25 40.19 36.21
C GLY A 89 11.27 39.35 34.93
N LEU A 90 11.32 38.03 35.05
CA LEU A 90 11.29 37.11 33.91
C LEU A 90 10.01 37.29 33.06
N ARG A 91 8.85 37.40 33.71
CA ARG A 91 7.56 37.60 33.04
C ARG A 91 7.56 38.92 32.26
N GLN A 92 8.11 39.99 32.84
CA GLN A 92 8.18 41.29 32.17
C GLN A 92 9.15 41.25 30.98
N THR A 93 10.30 40.59 31.12
CA THR A 93 11.24 40.36 30.01
C THR A 93 10.59 39.53 28.89
N LEU A 94 9.97 38.39 29.21
CA LEU A 94 9.25 37.55 28.23
C LEU A 94 8.16 38.35 27.53
N SER A 95 7.32 39.07 28.29
CA SER A 95 6.27 39.91 27.72
C SER A 95 6.81 40.97 26.77
N SER A 96 7.93 41.62 27.13
CA SER A 96 8.57 42.62 26.25
C SER A 96 9.16 42.00 24.98
N TRP A 97 9.66 40.77 25.06
CA TRP A 97 10.26 40.07 23.93
C TRP A 97 9.21 39.53 22.97
N PHE A 98 8.06 39.09 23.49
CA PHE A 98 6.91 38.64 22.69
C PHE A 98 5.99 39.77 22.22
N ALA A 99 6.07 40.97 22.80
CA ALA A 99 5.26 42.13 22.42
C ALA A 99 5.30 42.45 20.91
N PRO A 100 6.45 42.51 20.22
CA PRO A 100 6.46 42.78 18.77
C PRO A 100 5.85 41.65 17.93
N VAL A 101 5.99 40.39 18.35
CA VAL A 101 5.39 39.23 17.67
C VAL A 101 3.87 39.23 17.82
N MET A 102 3.38 39.48 19.05
CA MET A 102 1.95 39.63 19.33
C MET A 102 1.35 40.89 18.70
N GLY A 103 2.12 41.98 18.58
CA GLY A 103 1.69 43.22 17.92
C GLY A 103 1.51 43.05 16.41
N ALA A 104 2.35 42.25 15.75
CA ALA A 104 2.18 41.91 14.34
C ALA A 104 0.97 41.00 14.06
N LEU A 105 0.56 40.19 15.04
CA LEU A 105 -0.64 39.34 14.98
C LEU A 105 -1.94 40.10 15.30
N LYS A 106 -1.87 41.23 16.02
CA LYS A 106 -3.02 42.06 16.45
C LYS A 106 -3.38 43.21 15.50
N SER A 107 -2.99 43.13 14.23
CA SER A 107 -3.24 44.21 13.27
C SER A 107 -4.68 44.16 12.73
N ASP A 108 -5.62 44.85 13.40
CA ASP A 108 -6.93 45.41 12.98
C ASP A 108 -7.93 44.55 12.16
N LYS A 109 -7.55 43.33 11.78
CA LYS A 109 -8.39 42.32 11.11
C LYS A 109 -9.00 41.31 12.08
N ASP A 110 -8.75 41.48 13.38
CA ASP A 110 -9.10 40.50 14.41
C ASP A 110 -10.61 40.29 14.55
N ALA A 111 -11.45 41.31 14.35
CA ALA A 111 -12.90 41.14 14.45
C ALA A 111 -13.47 40.21 13.37
N HIS A 112 -13.08 40.42 12.10
CA HIS A 112 -13.55 39.58 11.00
C HIS A 112 -12.86 38.21 10.99
N PHE A 113 -11.58 38.13 11.40
CA PHE A 113 -10.85 36.88 11.44
C PHE A 113 -11.27 35.98 12.61
N THR A 114 -11.59 36.52 13.78
CA THR A 114 -12.13 35.71 14.90
C THR A 114 -13.53 35.19 14.61
N GLU A 115 -14.39 35.98 13.96
CA GLU A 115 -15.72 35.50 13.53
C GLU A 115 -15.61 34.44 12.41
N SER A 116 -14.71 34.67 11.44
CA SER A 116 -14.43 33.69 10.36
C SER A 116 -13.83 32.40 10.92
N ILE A 117 -12.92 32.47 11.90
CA ILE A 117 -12.37 31.29 12.58
C ILE A 117 -13.43 30.60 13.42
N GLY A 118 -14.32 31.34 14.09
CA GLY A 118 -15.42 30.75 14.87
C GLY A 118 -16.31 29.89 14.00
N ASN A 119 -16.75 30.44 12.86
CA ASN A 119 -17.62 29.74 11.90
C ASN A 119 -16.88 28.58 11.21
N LEU A 120 -15.62 28.77 10.83
CA LEU A 120 -14.79 27.72 10.25
C LEU A 120 -14.55 26.58 11.26
N ALA A 121 -14.32 26.89 12.54
CA ALA A 121 -14.12 25.89 13.59
C ALA A 121 -15.40 25.07 13.83
N THR A 122 -16.59 25.69 13.77
CA THR A 122 -17.86 24.97 13.88
C THR A 122 -18.14 24.08 12.68
N ASP A 123 -17.85 24.56 11.46
CA ASP A 123 -18.05 23.77 10.24
C ASP A 123 -17.05 22.61 10.16
N ILE A 124 -15.77 22.85 10.47
CA ILE A 124 -14.76 21.80 10.59
C ILE A 124 -15.15 20.78 11.65
N LYS A 125 -15.65 21.21 12.82
CA LYS A 125 -16.09 20.28 13.87
C LYS A 125 -17.27 19.43 13.42
N LYS A 126 -18.21 20.00 12.66
CA LYS A 126 -19.37 19.29 12.13
C LYS A 126 -18.96 18.26 11.08
N GLU A 127 -18.09 18.63 10.15
CA GLU A 127 -17.60 17.75 9.09
C GLU A 127 -16.72 16.62 9.66
N ILE A 128 -15.79 16.94 10.57
CA ILE A 128 -14.97 15.94 11.26
C ILE A 128 -15.86 15.00 12.08
N SER A 129 -16.90 15.50 12.77
CA SER A 129 -17.79 14.62 13.55
C SER A 129 -18.56 13.63 12.67
N ALA A 130 -18.99 14.07 11.48
CA ALA A 130 -19.69 13.22 10.53
C ALA A 130 -18.75 12.14 9.95
N ASP A 131 -17.51 12.51 9.63
CA ASP A 131 -16.52 11.55 9.13
C ASP A 131 -16.05 10.56 10.20
N VAL A 132 -15.92 11.00 11.46
CA VAL A 132 -15.64 10.11 12.59
C VAL A 132 -16.78 9.10 12.80
N GLN A 133 -18.05 9.52 12.71
CA GLN A 133 -19.19 8.60 12.81
C GLN A 133 -19.25 7.60 11.65
N ARG A 134 -18.98 8.03 10.40
CA ARG A 134 -18.89 7.13 9.25
C ARG A 134 -17.76 6.11 9.41
N ALA A 135 -16.60 6.55 9.91
CA ALA A 135 -15.46 5.68 10.17
C ALA A 135 -15.77 4.67 11.29
N GLN A 136 -16.44 5.09 12.37
CA GLN A 136 -16.88 4.19 13.44
C GLN A 136 -17.89 3.14 12.95
N ALA A 137 -18.86 3.53 12.11
CA ALA A 137 -19.82 2.60 11.52
C ALA A 137 -19.15 1.57 10.60
N ALA A 138 -18.18 2.01 9.79
CA ALA A 138 -17.38 1.12 8.94
C ALA A 138 -16.54 0.14 9.77
N LEU A 139 -15.91 0.60 10.86
CA LEU A 139 -15.17 -0.25 11.80
C LEU A 139 -16.05 -1.27 12.52
N GLY A 140 -17.27 -0.89 12.92
CA GLY A 140 -18.24 -1.82 13.51
C GLY A 140 -18.60 -2.95 12.54
N LYS A 141 -18.78 -2.64 11.26
CA LYS A 141 -19.07 -3.64 10.23
C LYS A 141 -17.90 -4.59 9.97
N THR A 142 -16.66 -4.09 9.97
CA THR A 142 -15.47 -4.95 9.79
C THR A 142 -15.22 -5.83 11.01
N LEU A 143 -15.48 -5.34 12.23
CA LEU A 143 -15.40 -6.15 13.45
C LEU A 143 -16.40 -7.31 13.41
N ALA A 144 -17.65 -7.06 13.01
CA ALA A 144 -18.67 -8.11 12.88
C ALA A 144 -18.28 -9.16 11.82
N ASP A 145 -17.70 -8.76 10.68
CA ASP A 145 -17.22 -9.69 9.65
C ASP A 145 -16.05 -10.56 10.14
N VAL A 146 -15.11 -9.96 10.88
CA VAL A 146 -13.98 -10.69 11.47
C VAL A 146 -14.46 -11.67 12.54
N GLU A 147 -15.41 -11.28 13.39
CA GLU A 147 -15.99 -12.15 14.41
C GLU A 147 -16.75 -13.34 13.80
N GLY A 148 -17.44 -13.13 12.68
CA GLY A 148 -18.05 -14.19 11.87
C GLY A 148 -17.01 -15.16 11.29
N LYS A 149 -15.89 -14.64 10.76
CA LYS A 149 -14.78 -15.48 10.26
C LYS A 149 -14.10 -16.27 11.37
N ILE A 150 -13.90 -15.67 12.55
CA ILE A 150 -13.33 -16.35 13.72
C ILE A 150 -14.26 -17.48 14.17
N SER A 151 -15.57 -17.26 14.21
CA SER A 151 -16.54 -18.29 14.56
C SER A 151 -16.53 -19.46 13.56
N ASN A 152 -16.39 -19.17 12.26
CA ASN A 152 -16.27 -20.18 11.20
C ASN A 152 -14.94 -20.97 11.28
N VAL A 153 -13.82 -20.30 11.59
CA VAL A 153 -12.54 -21.00 11.78
C VAL A 153 -12.58 -21.86 13.05
N SER A 154 -13.18 -21.36 14.13
CA SER A 154 -13.32 -22.10 15.38
C SER A 154 -14.20 -23.35 15.21
N SER A 155 -15.30 -23.27 14.44
CA SER A 155 -16.11 -24.45 14.12
C SER A 155 -15.34 -25.47 13.27
N LYS A 156 -14.53 -25.01 12.30
CA LYS A 156 -13.66 -25.87 11.49
C LYS A 156 -12.56 -26.56 12.31
N ILE A 157 -12.00 -25.87 13.29
CA ILE A 157 -11.02 -26.45 14.21
C ILE A 157 -11.68 -27.54 15.06
N ASN A 158 -12.87 -27.27 15.61
CA ASN A 158 -13.60 -28.28 16.40
C ASN A 158 -14.01 -29.50 15.57
N THR A 159 -14.34 -29.33 14.27
CA THR A 159 -14.56 -30.49 13.40
C THR A 159 -13.26 -31.24 13.16
N LEU A 160 -12.16 -30.56 12.83
CA LEU A 160 -10.85 -31.21 12.63
C LEU A 160 -10.35 -31.96 13.87
N GLU A 161 -10.57 -31.40 15.06
CA GLU A 161 -10.19 -32.03 16.32
C GLU A 161 -11.01 -33.31 16.55
N LYS A 162 -12.32 -33.28 16.30
CA LYS A 162 -13.16 -34.51 16.33
C LYS A 162 -12.76 -35.52 15.26
N THR A 163 -12.40 -35.09 14.06
CA THR A 163 -11.91 -35.99 13.01
C THR A 163 -10.58 -36.61 13.41
N ALA A 164 -9.67 -35.84 14.03
CA ALA A 164 -8.39 -36.33 14.51
C ALA A 164 -8.54 -37.32 15.68
N GLU A 165 -9.46 -37.08 16.61
CA GLU A 165 -9.81 -38.06 17.66
C GLU A 165 -10.40 -39.35 17.08
N ALA A 166 -11.19 -39.26 16.01
CA ALA A 166 -11.75 -40.42 15.31
C ALA A 166 -10.71 -41.20 14.50
N LEU A 167 -9.65 -40.54 14.04
CA LEU A 167 -8.53 -41.09 13.25
C LEU A 167 -7.39 -41.66 14.11
N ALA A 168 -7.60 -41.82 15.42
CA ALA A 168 -6.62 -42.38 16.34
C ALA A 168 -6.16 -43.85 16.10
N PRO A 169 -6.82 -44.73 15.32
CA PRO A 169 -6.18 -45.99 14.95
C PRO A 169 -5.10 -45.74 13.86
N VAL A 170 -3.86 -46.05 14.23
CA VAL A 170 -2.59 -45.83 13.51
C VAL A 170 -2.61 -46.26 12.02
N GLU A 171 -3.45 -47.23 11.64
CA GLU A 171 -3.55 -47.72 10.26
C GLU A 171 -4.16 -46.68 9.27
N GLN A 172 -5.04 -45.79 9.71
CA GLN A 172 -5.60 -44.76 8.82
C GLN A 172 -4.65 -43.58 8.59
N VAL A 173 -3.64 -43.41 9.45
CA VAL A 173 -2.62 -42.37 9.32
C VAL A 173 -1.61 -42.72 8.22
N GLU A 174 -1.29 -44.01 8.03
CA GLU A 174 -0.44 -44.47 6.91
C GLU A 174 -1.16 -44.34 5.56
N ALA A 175 -2.46 -44.67 5.50
CA ALA A 175 -3.26 -44.44 4.30
C ALA A 175 -3.37 -42.95 3.95
N LEU A 176 -3.58 -42.08 4.96
CA LEU A 176 -3.55 -40.62 4.73
C LEU A 176 -2.18 -40.11 4.31
N ALA A 177 -1.08 -40.73 4.78
CA ALA A 177 0.26 -40.35 4.37
C ALA A 177 0.53 -40.71 2.90
N GLU A 178 0.02 -41.85 2.42
CA GLU A 178 0.05 -42.19 0.98
C GLU A 178 -0.83 -41.24 0.15
N ASP A 179 -2.04 -40.90 0.63
CA ASP A 179 -2.91 -39.96 -0.07
C ASP A 179 -2.32 -38.54 -0.13
N ILE A 180 -1.68 -38.07 0.93
CA ILE A 180 -0.98 -36.77 0.95
C ILE A 180 0.23 -36.80 0.01
N LYS A 181 0.94 -37.93 -0.07
CA LYS A 181 2.07 -38.10 -0.99
C LYS A 181 1.59 -38.09 -2.46
N GLY A 182 0.51 -38.80 -2.76
CA GLY A 182 -0.12 -38.79 -4.09
C GLY A 182 -0.66 -37.41 -4.48
N ALA A 183 -1.28 -36.69 -3.54
CA ALA A 183 -1.70 -35.30 -3.74
C ALA A 183 -0.50 -34.36 -3.98
N GLY A 184 0.61 -34.59 -3.30
CA GLY A 184 1.87 -33.87 -3.53
C GLY A 184 2.42 -34.08 -4.94
N GLU A 185 2.43 -35.32 -5.43
CA GLU A 185 2.87 -35.66 -6.78
C GLU A 185 1.95 -35.03 -7.84
N ALA A 186 0.62 -35.09 -7.66
CA ALA A 186 -0.34 -34.43 -8.54
C ALA A 186 -0.16 -32.89 -8.57
N ILE A 187 0.15 -32.26 -7.42
CA ILE A 187 0.47 -30.82 -7.37
C ILE A 187 1.74 -30.51 -8.14
N THR A 188 2.77 -31.36 -8.07
CA THR A 188 4.00 -31.14 -8.85
C THR A 188 3.78 -31.29 -10.36
N GLU A 189 2.91 -32.20 -10.79
CA GLU A 189 2.51 -32.35 -12.19
C GLU A 189 1.69 -31.15 -12.68
N VAL A 190 0.75 -30.66 -11.87
CA VAL A 190 0.00 -29.43 -12.17
C VAL A 190 0.92 -28.21 -12.24
N LYS A 191 1.95 -28.14 -11.39
CA LYS A 191 2.95 -27.06 -11.44
C LYS A 191 3.79 -27.13 -12.71
N SER A 192 4.24 -28.33 -13.10
CA SER A 192 4.96 -28.60 -14.34
C SER A 192 4.15 -28.17 -15.58
N THR A 193 2.88 -28.57 -15.65
CA THR A 193 1.99 -28.18 -16.77
C THR A 193 1.72 -26.68 -16.79
N ALA A 194 1.57 -26.04 -15.63
CA ALA A 194 1.43 -24.58 -15.53
C ALA A 194 2.70 -23.82 -15.99
N GLU A 195 3.89 -24.32 -15.67
CA GLU A 195 5.16 -23.76 -16.14
C GLU A 195 5.34 -23.93 -17.65
N SER A 196 4.98 -25.09 -18.21
CA SER A 196 4.94 -25.33 -19.66
C SER A 196 3.97 -24.38 -20.37
N LEU A 197 2.76 -24.19 -19.82
CA LEU A 197 1.78 -23.23 -20.34
C LEU A 197 2.31 -21.80 -20.32
N LYS A 198 2.98 -21.40 -19.23
CA LYS A 198 3.59 -20.07 -19.14
C LYS A 198 4.65 -19.88 -20.23
N GLY A 199 5.48 -20.89 -20.48
CA GLY A 199 6.45 -20.87 -21.59
C GLY A 199 5.80 -20.70 -22.96
N ARG A 200 4.70 -21.43 -23.23
CA ARG A 200 3.94 -21.29 -24.49
C ARG A 200 3.28 -19.92 -24.63
N VAL A 201 2.79 -19.34 -23.54
CA VAL A 201 2.20 -17.98 -23.52
C VAL A 201 3.28 -16.93 -23.79
N ASP A 202 4.44 -17.03 -23.15
CA ASP A 202 5.56 -16.10 -23.37
C ASP A 202 6.09 -16.20 -24.81
N GLN A 203 6.11 -17.41 -25.40
CA GLN A 203 6.44 -17.63 -26.81
C GLN A 203 5.39 -17.03 -27.75
N ALA A 204 4.10 -17.21 -27.46
CA ALA A 204 3.02 -16.60 -28.23
C ALA A 204 3.04 -15.07 -28.12
N GLU A 205 3.36 -14.50 -26.94
CA GLU A 205 3.52 -13.05 -26.78
C GLU A 205 4.69 -12.52 -27.63
N LYS A 206 5.80 -13.26 -27.71
CA LYS A 206 6.92 -12.90 -28.61
C LYS A 206 6.52 -12.96 -30.08
N GLN A 207 5.86 -14.04 -30.51
CA GLN A 207 5.36 -14.14 -31.90
C GLN A 207 4.34 -13.05 -32.20
N VAL A 208 3.44 -12.73 -31.27
CA VAL A 208 2.48 -11.62 -31.43
C VAL A 208 3.19 -10.28 -31.47
N LYS A 209 4.29 -10.06 -30.74
CA LYS A 209 5.08 -8.81 -30.85
C LYS A 209 5.87 -8.73 -32.15
N GLU A 210 6.37 -9.85 -32.67
CA GLU A 210 7.06 -9.92 -33.96
C GLU A 210 6.09 -9.71 -35.13
N VAL A 211 4.85 -10.19 -35.00
CA VAL A 211 3.77 -10.02 -36.01
C VAL A 211 2.94 -8.75 -35.74
N SER A 212 3.08 -8.13 -34.56
CA SER A 212 2.37 -6.91 -34.18
C SER A 212 2.78 -5.78 -35.09
N GLY A 213 1.78 -4.99 -35.43
CA GLY A 213 1.87 -3.90 -36.37
C GLY A 213 2.96 -2.86 -36.10
N GLU A 214 3.63 -2.81 -34.96
CA GLU A 214 4.78 -1.90 -34.82
C GLU A 214 6.02 -2.36 -35.60
N ALA A 215 6.23 -3.67 -35.79
CA ALA A 215 7.32 -4.18 -36.63
C ALA A 215 6.95 -4.13 -38.13
N LEU A 216 5.68 -4.37 -38.47
CA LEU A 216 5.19 -4.36 -39.86
C LEU A 216 4.72 -2.97 -40.35
N LEU A 217 4.16 -2.13 -39.46
CA LEU A 217 3.78 -0.74 -39.73
C LEU A 217 4.85 0.27 -39.30
N GLY A 218 5.89 -0.09 -38.55
CA GLY A 218 6.99 0.83 -38.26
C GLY A 218 7.73 1.29 -39.51
N ASP A 219 7.78 0.43 -40.53
CA ASP A 219 8.37 0.73 -41.84
C ASP A 219 7.35 1.28 -42.86
N LEU A 220 6.06 1.33 -42.50
CA LEU A 220 5.02 1.89 -43.38
C LEU A 220 5.15 3.42 -43.57
N PRO A 221 5.46 4.25 -42.56
CA PRO A 221 5.72 5.68 -42.78
C PRO A 221 6.86 5.90 -43.78
N SER A 222 7.95 5.15 -43.64
CA SER A 222 9.11 5.24 -44.53
C SER A 222 8.80 4.72 -45.94
N ARG A 223 8.02 3.65 -46.08
CA ARG A 223 7.56 3.14 -47.38
C ARG A 223 6.50 4.03 -48.02
N ILE A 224 5.62 4.66 -47.23
CA ILE A 224 4.64 5.64 -47.70
C ILE A 224 5.36 6.91 -48.17
N GLU A 225 6.34 7.41 -47.44
CA GLU A 225 7.15 8.57 -47.84
C GLU A 225 7.98 8.27 -49.11
N ALA A 226 8.53 7.06 -49.23
CA ALA A 226 9.22 6.61 -50.45
C ALA A 226 8.26 6.45 -51.65
N LEU A 227 7.03 5.96 -51.43
CA LEU A 227 6.00 5.83 -52.46
C LEU A 227 5.39 7.19 -52.84
N GLU A 228 5.29 8.14 -51.91
CA GLU A 228 4.79 9.49 -52.17
C GLU A 228 5.80 10.31 -52.99
N GLN A 229 7.11 10.01 -52.85
CA GLN A 229 8.15 10.52 -53.74
C GLN A 229 8.19 9.81 -55.11
N GLN A 230 7.73 8.56 -55.19
CA GLN A 230 7.53 7.85 -56.46
C GLN A 230 6.17 8.19 -57.06
N LYS A 231 6.14 9.25 -57.85
CA LYS A 231 5.01 9.63 -58.70
C LYS A 231 4.74 8.53 -59.75
N ILE A 232 4.01 7.48 -59.37
CA ILE A 232 3.61 6.37 -60.24
C ILE A 232 2.10 6.48 -60.50
N PRO A 233 1.68 6.60 -61.76
CA PRO A 233 0.30 6.42 -62.17
C PRO A 233 0.03 4.92 -62.42
N GLU A 234 -0.67 4.24 -61.50
CA GLU A 234 -1.61 3.12 -61.76
C GLU A 234 -2.03 2.39 -60.46
N PRO A 235 -3.24 1.77 -60.42
CA PRO A 235 -3.83 1.20 -59.21
C PRO A 235 -3.20 -0.13 -58.79
N VAL A 236 -2.76 -0.22 -57.54
CA VAL A 236 -2.09 -1.40 -56.96
C VAL A 236 -3.12 -2.50 -56.62
N PRO A 237 -2.87 -3.78 -56.95
CA PRO A 237 -3.77 -4.89 -56.65
C PRO A 237 -3.88 -5.19 -55.15
N ALA A 238 -5.07 -5.58 -54.71
CA ALA A 238 -5.41 -5.84 -53.31
C ALA A 238 -4.55 -6.96 -52.69
N VAL A 239 -4.06 -6.71 -51.48
CA VAL A 239 -3.28 -7.67 -50.68
C VAL A 239 -4.22 -8.76 -50.15
N ASP A 240 -3.86 -10.02 -50.39
CA ASP A 240 -4.63 -11.20 -49.96
C ASP A 240 -4.47 -11.46 -48.45
N THR A 241 -5.55 -11.29 -47.70
CA THR A 241 -5.61 -11.47 -46.23
C THR A 241 -6.06 -12.87 -45.80
N ALA A 242 -6.38 -13.77 -46.74
CA ALA A 242 -6.87 -15.12 -46.44
C ALA A 242 -5.97 -15.97 -45.53
N PRO A 243 -4.61 -15.95 -45.61
CA PRO A 243 -3.79 -16.78 -44.74
C PRO A 243 -3.85 -16.37 -43.26
N LEU A 244 -3.98 -15.07 -42.98
CA LEU A 244 -4.10 -14.53 -41.62
C LEU A 244 -5.43 -14.93 -40.95
N GLU A 245 -6.52 -14.92 -41.69
CA GLU A 245 -7.83 -15.37 -41.17
C GLU A 245 -7.79 -16.86 -40.79
N LYS A 246 -7.07 -17.67 -41.57
CA LYS A 246 -6.91 -19.11 -41.30
C LYS A 246 -6.13 -19.36 -40.00
N GLU A 247 -5.04 -18.66 -39.75
CA GLU A 247 -4.27 -18.80 -38.51
C GLU A 247 -5.07 -18.37 -37.27
N ILE A 248 -5.81 -17.25 -37.37
CA ILE A 248 -6.69 -16.78 -36.29
C ILE A 248 -7.77 -17.83 -35.96
N SER A 249 -8.36 -18.45 -36.99
CA SER A 249 -9.37 -19.51 -36.78
C SER A 249 -8.79 -20.74 -36.08
N THR A 250 -7.55 -21.09 -36.39
CA THR A 250 -6.86 -22.26 -35.83
C THR A 250 -6.56 -22.05 -34.34
N LEU A 251 -5.99 -20.89 -33.99
CA LEU A 251 -5.72 -20.51 -32.60
C LEU A 251 -6.99 -20.43 -31.74
N LYS A 252 -8.09 -19.94 -32.31
CA LYS A 252 -9.39 -19.85 -31.61
C LYS A 252 -9.94 -21.25 -31.27
N ASN A 253 -9.74 -22.22 -32.15
CA ASN A 253 -10.15 -23.61 -31.93
C ASN A 253 -9.29 -24.31 -30.87
N GLU A 254 -7.97 -24.09 -30.85
CA GLU A 254 -7.09 -24.64 -29.81
C GLU A 254 -7.44 -24.11 -28.41
N LEU A 255 -7.74 -22.82 -28.29
CA LEU A 255 -8.16 -22.19 -27.04
C LEU A 255 -9.49 -22.77 -26.51
N ALA A 256 -10.43 -23.07 -27.40
CA ALA A 256 -11.68 -23.72 -27.04
C ALA A 256 -11.47 -25.16 -26.54
N SER A 257 -10.59 -25.91 -27.21
CA SER A 257 -10.22 -27.27 -26.82
C SER A 257 -9.58 -27.31 -25.43
N MET A 258 -8.62 -26.42 -25.15
CA MET A 258 -7.97 -26.35 -23.82
C MET A 258 -8.94 -25.98 -22.71
N LYS A 259 -9.86 -25.03 -22.95
CA LYS A 259 -10.90 -24.69 -21.95
C LYS A 259 -11.75 -25.90 -21.59
N LYS A 260 -12.07 -26.75 -22.57
CA LYS A 260 -12.84 -27.97 -22.35
C LYS A 260 -12.06 -28.97 -21.49
N GLN A 261 -10.77 -29.19 -21.79
CA GLN A 261 -9.91 -30.10 -21.01
C GLN A 261 -9.76 -29.66 -19.54
N VAL A 262 -9.62 -28.35 -19.29
CA VAL A 262 -9.52 -27.81 -17.91
C VAL A 262 -10.83 -27.97 -17.15
N ALA A 263 -11.97 -27.74 -17.80
CA ALA A 263 -13.28 -27.93 -17.17
C ALA A 263 -13.54 -29.41 -16.81
N GLU A 264 -13.11 -30.32 -17.69
CA GLU A 264 -13.24 -31.76 -17.46
C GLU A 264 -12.35 -32.22 -16.29
N ALA A 265 -11.10 -31.76 -16.22
CA ALA A 265 -10.19 -32.04 -15.11
C ALA A 265 -10.70 -31.51 -13.76
N LEU A 266 -11.29 -30.31 -13.72
CA LEU A 266 -11.91 -29.76 -12.52
C LEU A 266 -13.11 -30.58 -12.06
N SER A 267 -13.96 -31.01 -13.00
CA SER A 267 -15.13 -31.85 -12.67
C SER A 267 -14.72 -33.25 -12.17
N ALA A 268 -13.60 -33.79 -12.66
CA ALA A 268 -13.05 -35.05 -12.18
C ALA A 268 -12.51 -34.92 -10.75
N ALA A 269 -11.80 -33.83 -10.45
CA ALA A 269 -11.31 -33.54 -9.11
C ALA A 269 -12.45 -33.35 -8.08
N GLU A 270 -13.53 -32.68 -8.46
CA GLU A 270 -14.70 -32.47 -7.59
C GLU A 270 -15.46 -33.77 -7.31
N LYS A 271 -15.55 -34.67 -8.30
CA LYS A 271 -16.09 -36.03 -8.13
C LYS A 271 -15.20 -36.91 -7.25
N ALA A 272 -13.88 -36.73 -7.29
CA ALA A 272 -12.96 -37.45 -6.40
C ALA A 272 -13.12 -36.98 -4.95
N ALA A 273 -13.22 -35.66 -4.73
CA ALA A 273 -13.43 -35.08 -3.41
C ALA A 273 -14.77 -35.53 -2.78
N SER A 274 -15.86 -35.53 -3.53
CA SER A 274 -17.19 -35.95 -3.03
C SER A 274 -17.31 -37.45 -2.74
N LYS A 275 -16.51 -38.32 -3.38
CA LYS A 275 -16.44 -39.74 -3.02
C LYS A 275 -15.70 -39.99 -1.71
N ALA A 276 -14.72 -39.15 -1.36
CA ALA A 276 -14.01 -39.25 -0.08
C ALA A 276 -14.94 -38.95 1.11
N ASP A 277 -15.87 -38.00 0.95
CA ASP A 277 -16.83 -37.64 2.00
C ASP A 277 -17.89 -38.73 2.27
N ALA A 278 -18.24 -39.53 1.26
CA ALA A 278 -19.24 -40.60 1.39
C ALA A 278 -18.71 -41.86 2.12
N ALA A 279 -17.39 -42.05 2.18
CA ALA A 279 -16.76 -43.22 2.81
C ALA A 279 -16.63 -43.10 4.34
N VAL A 280 -16.87 -41.92 4.93
CA VAL A 280 -16.66 -41.63 6.37
C VAL A 280 -17.96 -41.77 7.19
N ALA A 281 -19.07 -42.21 6.60
CA ALA A 281 -20.32 -42.48 7.33
C ALA A 281 -20.24 -43.78 8.16
N VAL A 282 -19.55 -43.73 9.30
CA VAL A 282 -19.49 -44.81 10.29
C VAL A 282 -20.76 -44.83 11.16
N PRO A 283 -21.39 -46.01 11.39
CA PRO A 283 -22.68 -46.12 12.08
C PRO A 283 -22.59 -45.84 13.58
N ALA A 284 -23.60 -45.13 14.09
CA ALA A 284 -23.74 -44.70 15.47
C ALA A 284 -23.61 -45.85 16.50
N ARG A 285 -22.54 -45.84 17.30
CA ARG A 285 -22.35 -46.74 18.44
C ARG A 285 -22.74 -46.02 19.74
N LYS A 286 -23.71 -46.60 20.46
CA LYS A 286 -24.27 -46.10 21.72
C LYS A 286 -23.20 -45.95 22.82
N GLU A 287 -23.01 -44.74 23.33
CA GLU A 287 -22.16 -44.45 24.49
C GLU A 287 -22.83 -44.85 25.81
N LYS A 288 -22.04 -45.49 26.69
CA LYS A 288 -22.39 -45.79 28.08
C LYS A 288 -21.53 -44.91 28.99
N LYS A 289 -22.20 -44.02 29.74
CA LYS A 289 -21.66 -43.10 30.75
C LYS A 289 -20.73 -43.80 31.76
N ALA A 290 -19.57 -43.20 32.00
CA ALA A 290 -18.94 -43.17 33.32
C ALA A 290 -18.10 -41.88 33.47
N ALA A 291 -18.39 -41.11 34.51
CA ALA A 291 -17.57 -40.00 34.99
C ALA A 291 -16.34 -40.56 35.76
N PRO A 292 -15.26 -39.78 35.95
CA PRO A 292 -15.21 -39.00 37.18
C PRO A 292 -14.51 -37.62 37.12
N LYS A 293 -14.95 -36.76 38.05
CA LYS A 293 -14.25 -35.65 38.72
C LYS A 293 -12.74 -35.87 38.89
N VAL A 294 -11.92 -34.82 38.74
CA VAL A 294 -11.02 -34.26 39.79
C VAL A 294 -10.49 -32.87 39.40
N ALA A 295 -10.68 -31.94 40.34
CA ALA A 295 -9.89 -30.77 40.79
C ALA A 295 -9.20 -29.76 39.83
N ALA A 296 -9.58 -28.51 40.12
CA ALA A 296 -8.92 -27.23 39.88
C ALA A 296 -7.41 -27.15 40.19
N LYS A 297 -6.66 -26.39 39.36
CA LYS A 297 -5.73 -25.34 39.84
C LYS A 297 -5.18 -24.43 38.73
N ALA A 298 -5.15 -23.14 39.06
CA ALA A 298 -4.19 -22.10 38.66
C ALA A 298 -4.12 -21.61 37.19
N THR A 299 -4.58 -20.37 37.02
CA THR A 299 -4.10 -19.40 36.01
C THR A 299 -2.61 -19.06 36.21
N PRO A 300 -1.91 -18.67 35.13
CA PRO A 300 -1.25 -17.38 35.19
C PRO A 300 -1.42 -16.53 33.91
N LYS A 301 -1.72 -15.27 34.19
CA LYS A 301 -1.62 -14.09 33.33
C LYS A 301 -0.13 -13.79 33.08
N VAL A 302 0.34 -13.87 31.84
CA VAL A 302 1.58 -13.19 31.42
C VAL A 302 1.34 -12.50 30.08
N ALA A 303 1.32 -11.17 30.17
CA ALA A 303 1.55 -10.28 29.05
C ALA A 303 3.05 -10.28 28.73
N ALA A 304 3.42 -10.48 27.47
CA ALA A 304 4.74 -10.16 26.97
C ALA A 304 4.61 -9.57 25.56
N LYS A 305 4.66 -8.24 25.55
CA LYS A 305 4.71 -7.34 24.40
C LYS A 305 6.15 -7.39 23.86
N THR A 306 6.38 -8.15 22.79
CA THR A 306 7.68 -8.16 22.11
C THR A 306 7.65 -7.14 20.98
N VAL A 307 8.19 -5.96 21.26
CA VAL A 307 8.56 -4.96 20.25
C VAL A 307 9.82 -5.47 19.55
N VAL A 308 9.65 -6.09 18.38
CA VAL A 308 10.78 -6.38 17.48
C VAL A 308 11.05 -5.13 16.66
N LYS A 309 12.04 -4.35 17.11
CA LYS A 309 12.71 -3.33 16.28
C LYS A 309 13.70 -4.07 15.39
N GLY A 310 13.21 -4.55 14.25
CA GLY A 310 13.98 -5.29 13.25
C GLY A 310 14.66 -4.36 12.24
N ALA A 311 15.93 -4.64 11.97
CA ALA A 311 16.75 -3.98 10.97
C ALA A 311 16.10 -4.02 9.57
N ALA A 312 16.34 -2.96 8.81
CA ALA A 312 15.79 -2.69 7.49
C ALA A 312 16.29 -3.70 6.44
N SER A 313 15.67 -4.87 6.37
CA SER A 313 15.41 -5.47 5.06
C SER A 313 14.17 -4.80 4.47
N ALA A 314 14.07 -4.70 3.16
CA ALA A 314 12.89 -4.20 2.46
C ALA A 314 11.69 -5.11 2.80
N ALA A 315 11.04 -4.85 3.92
CA ALA A 315 9.93 -5.65 4.40
C ALA A 315 8.82 -5.62 3.35
N GLU A 316 8.51 -6.79 2.79
CA GLU A 316 7.44 -6.92 1.81
C GLU A 316 6.16 -6.28 2.36
N HIS A 317 5.53 -5.43 1.56
CA HIS A 317 4.31 -4.75 1.97
C HIS A 317 3.19 -5.77 2.26
N ARG A 318 2.36 -5.50 3.27
CA ARG A 318 1.34 -6.44 3.77
C ARG A 318 0.35 -6.92 2.69
N ILE A 319 0.09 -6.13 1.65
CA ILE A 319 -0.76 -6.54 0.52
C ILE A 319 -0.22 -7.79 -0.19
N PHE A 320 1.11 -8.00 -0.19
CA PHE A 320 1.74 -9.12 -0.86
C PHE A 320 1.57 -10.46 -0.13
N SER A 321 1.16 -10.44 1.14
CA SER A 321 0.80 -11.69 1.86
C SER A 321 -0.41 -12.40 1.26
N TYR A 322 -1.26 -11.69 0.51
CA TYR A 322 -2.41 -12.26 -0.20
C TYR A 322 -2.05 -12.84 -1.57
N PHE A 323 -0.82 -12.61 -2.05
CA PHE A 323 -0.35 -13.14 -3.31
C PHE A 323 0.58 -14.32 -3.06
N SER A 324 0.13 -15.50 -3.48
CA SER A 324 0.89 -16.74 -3.30
C SER A 324 2.07 -16.88 -4.27
N SER A 325 2.10 -16.08 -5.35
CA SER A 325 3.13 -16.12 -6.39
C SER A 325 3.91 -14.81 -6.45
N ASP A 326 5.24 -14.90 -6.38
CA ASP A 326 6.13 -13.74 -6.49
C ASP A 326 6.05 -13.06 -7.86
N ALA A 327 5.67 -13.80 -8.91
CA ALA A 327 5.43 -13.21 -10.22
C ALA A 327 4.23 -12.25 -10.20
N ASP A 328 3.21 -12.56 -9.41
CA ASP A 328 2.05 -11.68 -9.26
C ASP A 328 2.36 -10.47 -8.40
N LYS A 329 3.16 -10.66 -7.33
CA LYS A 329 3.68 -9.54 -6.52
C LYS A 329 4.47 -8.56 -7.41
N LYS A 330 5.36 -9.06 -8.27
CA LYS A 330 6.11 -8.25 -9.23
C LYS A 330 5.19 -7.55 -10.24
N LYS A 331 4.23 -8.26 -10.83
CA LYS A 331 3.25 -7.64 -11.75
C LYS A 331 2.44 -6.52 -11.10
N VAL A 332 2.02 -6.70 -9.85
CA VAL A 332 1.35 -5.64 -9.08
C VAL A 332 2.28 -4.45 -8.89
N ALA A 333 3.54 -4.69 -8.50
CA ALA A 333 4.53 -3.63 -8.33
C ALA A 333 4.79 -2.86 -9.64
N ASP A 334 5.01 -3.57 -10.74
CA ASP A 334 5.25 -3.00 -12.06
C ASP A 334 4.05 -2.20 -12.57
N LEU A 335 2.83 -2.75 -12.41
CA LEU A 335 1.61 -2.04 -12.79
C LEU A 335 1.43 -0.77 -11.98
N VAL A 336 1.58 -0.83 -10.65
CA VAL A 336 1.52 0.35 -9.80
C VAL A 336 2.57 1.37 -10.24
N GLN A 337 3.82 0.97 -10.39
CA GLN A 337 4.91 1.87 -10.79
C GLN A 337 4.68 2.48 -12.19
N SER A 338 4.12 1.73 -13.14
CA SER A 338 3.74 2.24 -14.46
C SER A 338 2.59 3.25 -14.41
N THR A 339 1.64 3.08 -13.49
CA THR A 339 0.52 4.02 -13.31
C THR A 339 0.93 5.29 -12.58
N LEU A 340 1.98 5.24 -11.74
CA LEU A 340 2.53 6.42 -11.08
C LEU A 340 3.11 7.42 -12.09
N LYS A 341 3.69 6.94 -13.20
CA LYS A 341 4.17 7.80 -14.30
C LYS A 341 3.06 8.54 -15.05
N LYS A 342 1.79 8.20 -14.83
CA LYS A 342 0.63 8.72 -15.56
C LYS A 342 -0.27 9.64 -14.73
N ASP A 343 0.16 10.07 -13.54
CA ASP A 343 -0.60 10.92 -12.60
C ASP A 343 -2.04 10.45 -12.31
N MET A 344 -2.28 9.13 -12.39
CA MET A 344 -3.61 8.57 -12.16
C MET A 344 -4.01 8.73 -10.68
N SER A 345 -5.29 9.00 -10.40
CA SER A 345 -5.81 9.00 -9.03
C SER A 345 -5.72 7.60 -8.40
N TYR A 346 -5.68 7.50 -7.06
CA TYR A 346 -5.63 6.20 -6.37
C TYR A 346 -6.72 5.23 -6.82
N LYS A 347 -7.93 5.74 -7.10
CA LYS A 347 -9.05 4.92 -7.59
C LYS A 347 -8.75 4.36 -8.97
N GLN A 348 -8.32 5.22 -9.90
CA GLN A 348 -7.94 4.80 -11.25
C GLN A 348 -6.77 3.81 -11.26
N VAL A 349 -5.77 3.99 -10.38
CA VAL A 349 -4.68 3.03 -10.21
C VAL A 349 -5.22 1.67 -9.76
N MET A 350 -6.06 1.63 -8.73
CA MET A 350 -6.63 0.37 -8.24
C MET A 350 -7.53 -0.29 -9.28
N ASP A 351 -8.39 0.47 -9.96
CA ASP A 351 -9.28 -0.04 -11.00
C ASP A 351 -8.47 -0.62 -12.16
N LEU A 352 -7.41 0.07 -12.60
CA LEU A 352 -6.52 -0.41 -13.67
C LEU A 352 -5.71 -1.63 -13.24
N VAL A 353 -5.16 -1.63 -12.03
CA VAL A 353 -4.40 -2.77 -11.49
C VAL A 353 -5.33 -3.99 -11.35
N ALA A 354 -6.55 -3.80 -10.84
CA ALA A 354 -7.54 -4.87 -10.71
C ALA A 354 -7.99 -5.39 -12.09
N GLN A 355 -8.25 -4.50 -13.04
CA GLN A 355 -8.62 -4.84 -14.41
C GLN A 355 -7.51 -5.60 -15.12
N LYS A 356 -6.24 -5.20 -14.94
CA LYS A 356 -5.07 -5.82 -15.58
C LYS A 356 -4.67 -7.15 -14.94
N LEU A 357 -4.84 -7.30 -13.63
CA LEU A 357 -4.58 -8.57 -12.95
C LEU A 357 -5.69 -9.58 -13.20
N GLY A 358 -6.94 -9.12 -13.26
CA GLY A 358 -8.12 -9.93 -13.51
C GLY A 358 -8.39 -11.01 -12.44
N GLY A 359 -9.57 -11.62 -12.52
CA GLY A 359 -9.99 -12.75 -11.69
C GLY A 359 -9.78 -12.54 -10.19
N LYS A 360 -9.38 -13.61 -9.48
CA LYS A 360 -9.14 -13.61 -8.02
C LYS A 360 -8.04 -12.60 -7.60
N LYS A 361 -7.08 -12.29 -8.48
CA LYS A 361 -5.98 -11.37 -8.18
C LYS A 361 -6.43 -9.91 -8.20
N GLY A 362 -7.25 -9.55 -9.19
CA GLY A 362 -7.93 -8.26 -9.20
C GLY A 362 -8.88 -8.12 -8.02
N GLU A 363 -9.56 -9.21 -7.64
CA GLU A 363 -10.44 -9.26 -6.47
C GLU A 363 -9.69 -9.01 -5.15
N ILE A 364 -8.45 -9.48 -4.99
CA ILE A 364 -7.62 -9.15 -3.82
C ILE A 364 -7.37 -7.63 -3.71
N ILE A 365 -7.07 -6.98 -4.84
CA ILE A 365 -6.80 -5.53 -4.88
C ILE A 365 -8.05 -4.73 -4.52
N THR A 366 -9.22 -5.13 -5.02
CA THR A 366 -10.51 -4.47 -4.75
C THR A 366 -11.08 -4.82 -3.37
N SER A 367 -10.81 -6.01 -2.84
CA SER A 367 -11.25 -6.46 -1.52
C SER A 367 -10.46 -5.82 -0.38
N HIS A 368 -9.22 -5.36 -0.64
CA HIS A 368 -8.36 -4.72 0.35
C HIS A 368 -7.95 -3.30 -0.06
N PRO A 369 -8.90 -2.36 -0.25
CA PRO A 369 -8.61 -1.04 -0.80
C PRO A 369 -7.70 -0.19 0.10
N SER A 370 -7.72 -0.40 1.42
CA SER A 370 -6.82 0.30 2.36
C SER A 370 -5.38 -0.14 2.19
N LEU A 371 -5.12 -1.45 2.10
CA LEU A 371 -3.79 -2.02 1.89
C LEU A 371 -3.27 -1.69 0.49
N SER A 372 -4.13 -1.76 -0.54
CA SER A 372 -3.78 -1.36 -1.90
C SER A 372 -3.40 0.12 -1.95
N LYS A 373 -4.17 1.01 -1.31
CA LYS A 373 -3.83 2.44 -1.21
C LYS A 373 -2.54 2.68 -0.44
N ASP A 374 -2.30 1.97 0.65
CA ASP A 374 -1.09 2.15 1.45
C ASP A 374 0.15 1.72 0.66
N TYR A 375 0.04 0.62 -0.09
CA TYR A 375 1.08 0.20 -1.02
C TYR A 375 1.34 1.25 -2.11
N ILE A 376 0.29 1.77 -2.75
CA ILE A 376 0.43 2.83 -3.77
C ILE A 376 1.06 4.09 -3.16
N ARG A 377 0.70 4.45 -1.91
CA ARG A 377 1.34 5.56 -1.18
C ARG A 377 2.81 5.28 -0.87
N GLN A 378 3.16 4.05 -0.54
CA GLN A 378 4.54 3.66 -0.31
C GLN A 378 5.33 3.73 -1.63
N CYS A 379 4.78 3.22 -2.73
CA CYS A 379 5.39 3.34 -4.04
C CYS A 379 5.58 4.80 -4.44
N ARG A 380 4.58 5.68 -4.22
CA ARG A 380 4.71 7.14 -4.45
C ARG A 380 5.73 7.86 -3.58
N ARG A 381 6.05 7.31 -2.40
CA ARG A 381 7.10 7.86 -1.54
C ARG A 381 8.49 7.40 -1.98
N ASN A 382 8.57 6.28 -2.70
CA ASN A 382 9.81 5.64 -3.12
C ASN A 382 10.14 5.87 -4.60
N SER A 383 9.16 6.29 -5.41
CA SER A 383 9.30 6.81 -6.78
C SER A 383 9.40 8.32 -6.76
#